data_AF-A0A3N0YY83-F1
#
_entry.id   AF-A0A3N0YY83-F1
#
_cell.length_a   1.000
_cell.length_b   1.000
_cell.length_c   1.000
_cell.angle_alpha   90.00
_cell.angle_beta   90.00
_cell.angle_gamma   90.00
#
_symmetry.space_group_name_H-M   'P 1'
#
loop_
_entity.id
_entity.type
_entity.pdbx_description
1 polymer ?
#
loop_
_entity_poly.entity_id
_entity_poly.type
_entity_poly.pdbx_seq_one_letter_code
_entity_poly.pdbx_strand_id
1 'polypeptide(L)'
;MVGGTGGYKTSFITPSISSIKKIRIHYEEEVLPYISVVQTSMTPHISKFKAIQVFFSAGYEITIGDTSTGKIREFLFADDDQIVSAKLWPNKNKDRVRGLEFVVAKSNGARRTFSIKAKDVGSPVTVDVKSGKCYGIVARFANEIDQLGFYFI
;
A
#
# COMPACT_ATOMS: atom_id res chain seq x y z
N MET A 1 -10.01 -0.46 -7.27
CA MET A 1 -9.30 -1.61 -6.66
C MET A 1 -8.32 -2.17 -7.68
N VAL A 2 -7.20 -2.72 -7.23
CA VAL A 2 -6.12 -3.25 -8.09
C VAL A 2 -5.59 -4.55 -7.50
N GLY A 3 -5.39 -5.56 -8.34
CA GLY A 3 -5.04 -6.93 -7.93
C GLY A 3 -6.13 -7.94 -8.32
N GLY A 4 -6.06 -9.16 -7.79
CA GLY A 4 -6.90 -10.28 -8.21
C GLY A 4 -8.24 -10.41 -7.50
N THR A 5 -8.95 -11.49 -7.79
CA THR A 5 -10.28 -11.81 -7.25
C THR A 5 -10.26 -12.91 -6.19
N GLY A 6 -9.08 -13.44 -5.85
CA GLY A 6 -8.88 -14.44 -4.80
C GLY A 6 -9.21 -13.91 -3.40
N GLY A 7 -9.10 -14.80 -2.41
CA GLY A 7 -9.23 -14.46 -0.99
C GLY A 7 -10.60 -13.93 -0.57
N TYR A 8 -10.66 -13.52 0.70
CA TYR A 8 -11.85 -12.97 1.34
C TYR A 8 -11.94 -11.47 1.10
N LYS A 9 -13.12 -10.98 0.73
CA LYS A 9 -13.38 -9.56 0.53
C LYS A 9 -13.67 -8.90 1.87
N THR A 10 -13.04 -7.75 2.12
CA THR A 10 -13.33 -6.89 3.27
C THR A 10 -13.29 -5.43 2.86
N SER A 11 -14.00 -4.59 3.60
CA SER A 11 -13.97 -3.15 3.42
C SER A 11 -14.21 -2.46 4.74
N PHE A 12 -13.58 -1.32 4.92
CA PHE A 12 -13.81 -0.44 6.05
C PHE A 12 -13.79 0.99 5.57
N ILE A 13 -14.86 1.71 5.89
CA ILE A 13 -15.07 3.11 5.54
C ILE A 13 -15.54 3.78 6.81
N THR A 14 -14.84 4.85 7.21
CA THR A 14 -15.25 5.68 8.35
C THR A 14 -16.29 6.71 7.90
N PRO A 15 -17.08 7.27 8.83
CA PRO A 15 -17.80 8.51 8.57
C PRO A 15 -16.81 9.62 8.12
N SER A 16 -17.27 10.59 7.33
CA SER A 16 -16.45 11.64 6.68
C SER A 16 -15.69 12.60 7.63
N ILE A 17 -15.65 12.30 8.93
CA ILE A 17 -14.88 13.00 9.96
C ILE A 17 -13.53 12.35 10.26
N SER A 18 -13.27 11.13 9.76
CA SER A 18 -12.05 10.40 10.12
C SER A 18 -11.24 9.87 8.95
N SER A 19 -10.22 10.61 8.53
CA SER A 19 -9.29 10.17 7.49
C SER A 19 -8.16 9.30 8.06
N ILE A 20 -7.48 8.57 7.19
CA ILE A 20 -6.26 7.83 7.51
C ILE A 20 -5.20 8.80 8.04
N LYS A 21 -4.61 8.47 9.19
CA LYS A 21 -3.42 9.14 9.76
C LYS A 21 -2.16 8.29 9.66
N LYS A 22 -2.25 6.97 9.58
CA LYS A 22 -1.09 6.10 9.44
C LYS A 22 -1.44 4.86 8.62
N ILE A 23 -0.49 4.43 7.80
CA ILE A 23 -0.53 3.15 7.10
C ILE A 23 0.72 2.34 7.42
N ARG A 24 0.55 1.04 7.68
CA ARG A 24 1.65 0.07 7.80
C ARG A 24 1.42 -1.03 6.79
N ILE A 25 2.45 -1.31 6.00
CA ILE A 25 2.47 -2.45 5.09
C ILE A 25 3.43 -3.48 5.66
N HIS A 26 2.91 -4.68 5.90
CA HIS A 26 3.70 -5.86 6.23
C HIS A 26 4.03 -6.58 4.93
N TYR A 27 5.28 -6.93 4.73
CA TYR A 27 5.74 -7.52 3.48
C TYR A 27 6.83 -8.56 3.71
N GLU A 28 6.90 -9.52 2.81
CA GLU A 28 7.98 -10.50 2.78
C GLU A 28 9.02 -10.08 1.75
N GLU A 29 10.28 -10.36 2.05
CA GLU A 29 11.38 -10.21 1.11
C GLU A 29 11.89 -11.57 0.69
N GLU A 30 12.29 -11.67 -0.57
CA GLU A 30 13.02 -12.80 -1.12
C GLU A 30 14.40 -12.32 -1.54
N VAL A 31 15.42 -13.13 -1.27
CA VAL A 31 16.80 -12.83 -1.67
C VAL A 31 17.04 -13.45 -3.04
N LEU A 32 17.18 -12.61 -4.05
CA LEU A 32 17.45 -13.06 -5.42
C LEU A 32 18.85 -12.63 -5.88
N PRO A 33 19.52 -13.46 -6.70
CA PRO A 33 20.80 -13.09 -7.28
C PRO A 33 20.62 -11.94 -8.25
N TYR A 34 21.32 -10.84 -7.99
CA TYR A 34 21.55 -9.79 -8.95
C TYR A 34 22.86 -10.09 -9.69
N ILE A 35 22.74 -10.48 -10.95
CA ILE A 35 23.88 -10.81 -11.80
C ILE A 35 24.18 -9.58 -12.66
N SER A 36 25.35 -8.98 -12.45
CA SER A 36 25.94 -8.01 -13.37
C SER A 36 27.13 -8.64 -14.08
N VAL A 37 27.59 -8.00 -15.17
CA VAL A 37 28.74 -8.48 -15.97
C VAL A 37 30.03 -8.58 -15.13
N VAL A 38 30.11 -7.86 -13.99
CA VAL A 38 31.33 -7.71 -13.19
C VAL A 38 31.23 -8.39 -11.82
N GLN A 39 30.02 -8.58 -11.28
CA GLN A 39 29.82 -9.19 -9.96
C GLN A 39 28.39 -9.72 -9.78
N THR A 40 28.25 -10.77 -8.98
CA THR A 40 26.97 -11.23 -8.44
C THR A 40 26.78 -10.71 -7.01
N SER A 41 25.65 -10.08 -6.72
CA SER A 41 25.27 -9.66 -5.36
C SER A 41 23.91 -10.22 -4.97
N MET A 42 23.72 -10.50 -3.67
CA MET A 42 22.44 -10.94 -3.12
C MET A 42 21.68 -9.71 -2.63
N THR A 43 20.59 -9.34 -3.30
CA THR A 43 19.78 -8.17 -2.91
C THR A 43 18.39 -8.63 -2.50
N PRO A 44 17.91 -8.28 -1.29
CA PRO A 44 16.55 -8.56 -0.90
C PRO A 44 15.58 -7.71 -1.72
N HIS A 45 14.51 -8.33 -2.19
CA HIS A 45 13.43 -7.68 -2.91
C HIS A 45 12.09 -8.06 -2.30
N ILE A 46 11.16 -7.10 -2.26
CA ILE A 46 9.81 -7.38 -1.79
C ILE A 46 9.16 -8.40 -2.73
N SER A 47 8.73 -9.54 -2.18
CA SER A 47 8.07 -10.60 -2.93
C SER A 47 6.54 -10.48 -2.85
N LYS A 48 6.00 -10.17 -1.66
CA LYS A 48 4.55 -10.04 -1.43
C LYS A 48 4.19 -9.12 -0.27
N PHE A 49 2.99 -8.56 -0.33
CA PHE A 49 2.38 -7.86 0.79
C PHE A 49 1.53 -8.83 1.61
N LYS A 50 1.88 -8.99 2.89
CA LYS A 50 1.28 -9.95 3.83
C LYS A 50 0.08 -9.37 4.55
N ALA A 51 0.20 -8.12 4.99
CA ALA A 51 -0.85 -7.41 5.69
C ALA A 51 -0.78 -5.90 5.45
N ILE A 52 -1.89 -5.24 5.73
CA ILE A 52 -2.00 -3.80 5.81
C ILE A 52 -2.71 -3.43 7.10
N GLN A 53 -2.14 -2.47 7.83
CA GLN A 53 -2.80 -1.84 8.96
C GLN A 53 -3.05 -0.37 8.63
N VAL A 54 -4.25 0.10 8.92
CA VAL A 54 -4.67 1.48 8.68
C VAL A 54 -5.21 2.06 9.98
N PHE A 55 -4.68 3.21 10.35
CA PHE A 55 -5.06 3.93 11.56
C PHE A 55 -5.70 5.24 11.15
N PHE A 56 -6.85 5.55 11.72
CA PHE A 56 -7.65 6.71 11.41
C PHE A 56 -7.51 7.79 12.48
N SER A 57 -7.79 9.04 12.12
CA SER A 57 -7.69 10.18 13.03
C SER A 57 -8.55 10.08 14.29
N ALA A 58 -9.67 9.35 14.23
CA ALA A 58 -10.59 9.14 15.36
C ALA A 58 -10.20 7.94 16.24
N GLY A 59 -9.01 7.37 16.04
CA GLY A 59 -8.49 6.26 16.86
C GLY A 59 -8.88 4.87 16.37
N TYR A 60 -9.72 4.75 15.33
CA TYR A 60 -9.99 3.45 14.72
C TYR A 60 -8.72 2.85 14.11
N GLU A 61 -8.59 1.54 14.24
CA GLU A 61 -7.56 0.73 13.60
C GLU A 61 -8.21 -0.43 12.87
N ILE A 62 -7.74 -0.70 11.66
CA ILE A 62 -8.04 -1.93 10.95
C ILE A 62 -6.77 -2.64 10.55
N THR A 63 -6.76 -3.95 10.74
CA THR A 63 -5.72 -4.86 10.28
C THR A 63 -6.33 -5.85 9.30
N ILE A 64 -5.71 -5.99 8.13
CA ILE A 64 -6.12 -6.92 7.07
C ILE A 64 -4.91 -7.79 6.72
N GLY A 65 -5.04 -9.11 6.79
CA GLY A 65 -3.95 -10.06 6.54
C GLY A 65 -3.21 -10.47 7.82
N ASP A 66 -2.06 -11.11 7.63
CA ASP A 66 -1.23 -11.66 8.70
C ASP A 66 -0.08 -10.72 9.06
N THR A 67 -0.10 -10.19 10.30
CA THR A 67 0.92 -9.28 10.85
C THR A 67 1.94 -9.98 11.75
N SER A 68 1.86 -11.31 11.90
CA SER A 68 2.78 -12.07 12.76
C SER A 68 4.16 -12.25 12.14
N THR A 69 4.26 -12.07 10.81
CA THR A 69 5.47 -12.31 10.02
C THR A 69 5.73 -11.17 9.04
N GLY A 70 6.99 -11.04 8.61
CA GLY A 70 7.41 -10.08 7.60
C GLY A 70 8.01 -8.79 8.16
N LYS A 71 8.53 -7.97 7.25
CA LYS A 71 9.07 -6.64 7.53
C LYS A 71 7.96 -5.60 7.43
N ILE A 72 8.18 -4.46 8.08
CA ILE A 72 7.20 -3.39 8.16
C ILE A 72 7.75 -2.15 7.48
N ARG A 73 6.92 -1.51 6.67
CA ARG A 73 7.15 -0.15 6.20
C ARG A 73 5.92 0.68 6.51
N GLU A 74 6.13 1.83 7.13
CA GLU A 74 5.06 2.69 7.59
C GLU A 74 5.15 4.11 7.03
N PHE A 75 4.01 4.77 7.01
CA PHE A 75 3.90 6.18 6.68
C PHE A 75 2.89 6.86 7.59
N LEU A 76 3.31 7.98 8.17
CA LEU A 76 2.51 8.85 9.02
C LEU A 76 2.11 10.10 8.24
N PHE A 77 0.82 10.39 8.24
CA PHE A 77 0.23 11.61 7.71
C PHE A 77 0.08 12.61 8.86
N ALA A 78 0.48 13.86 8.61
CA ALA A 78 0.08 14.99 9.45
C ALA A 78 -1.37 15.37 9.15
N ASP A 79 -1.99 16.12 10.06
CA ASP A 79 -3.43 16.42 10.01
C ASP A 79 -3.82 17.18 8.73
N ASP A 80 -2.94 18.09 8.29
CA ASP A 80 -3.14 18.90 7.09
C ASP A 80 -2.57 18.27 5.81
N ASP A 81 -2.01 17.05 5.88
CA ASP A 81 -1.50 16.38 4.69
C ASP A 81 -2.62 16.04 3.71
N GLN A 82 -2.33 16.17 2.42
CA GLN A 82 -3.23 15.77 1.34
C GLN A 82 -2.54 14.81 0.39
N ILE A 83 -3.19 13.68 0.07
CA ILE A 83 -2.71 12.76 -0.96
C ILE A 83 -3.08 13.34 -2.32
N VAL A 84 -2.09 13.83 -3.05
CA VAL A 84 -2.29 14.46 -4.37
C VAL A 84 -2.10 13.49 -5.53
N SER A 85 -1.53 12.32 -5.27
CA SER A 85 -1.46 11.22 -6.24
C SER A 85 -1.38 9.90 -5.49
N ALA A 86 -2.13 8.92 -5.97
CA ALA A 86 -2.07 7.55 -5.49
C ALA A 86 -1.94 6.59 -6.68
N LYS A 87 -1.00 5.66 -6.58
CA LYS A 87 -0.80 4.60 -7.56
C LYS A 87 -0.76 3.26 -6.88
N LEU A 88 -1.35 2.27 -7.53
CA LEU A 88 -1.30 0.88 -7.13
C LEU A 88 -0.73 0.05 -8.28
N TRP A 89 0.08 -0.93 -7.94
CA TRP A 89 0.64 -1.85 -8.92
C TRP A 89 0.09 -3.25 -8.69
N PRO A 90 -0.51 -3.87 -9.70
CA PRO A 90 -0.67 -5.31 -9.70
C PRO A 90 0.69 -5.99 -9.91
N ASN A 91 0.78 -7.30 -9.68
CA ASN A 91 1.83 -8.10 -10.31
C ASN A 91 1.58 -8.24 -11.82
N LYS A 92 2.53 -8.86 -12.54
CA LYS A 92 2.43 -9.06 -14.00
C LYS A 92 1.17 -9.83 -14.43
N ASN A 93 0.73 -10.79 -13.61
CA ASN A 93 -0.46 -11.60 -13.87
C ASN A 93 -1.79 -10.92 -13.47
N LYS A 94 -1.72 -9.74 -12.85
CA LYS A 94 -2.88 -8.98 -12.36
C LYS A 94 -3.75 -9.71 -11.31
N ASP A 95 -3.20 -10.72 -10.65
CA ASP A 95 -3.90 -11.50 -9.62
C ASP A 95 -3.49 -11.14 -8.19
N ARG A 96 -2.46 -10.31 -7.99
CA ARG A 96 -2.03 -9.78 -6.69
C ARG A 96 -1.74 -8.29 -6.75
N VAL A 97 -1.90 -7.58 -5.64
CA VAL A 97 -1.29 -6.24 -5.49
C VAL A 97 0.16 -6.39 -5.03
N ARG A 98 1.04 -5.58 -5.60
CA ARG A 98 2.49 -5.63 -5.39
C ARG A 98 3.14 -4.27 -5.24
N GLY A 99 2.38 -3.19 -5.34
CA GLY A 99 2.92 -1.87 -5.08
C GLY A 99 1.86 -0.86 -4.68
N LEU A 100 2.30 0.11 -3.90
CA LEU A 100 1.56 1.27 -3.45
C LEU A 100 2.49 2.47 -3.45
N GLU A 101 2.00 3.59 -3.96
CA GLU A 101 2.66 4.87 -3.87
C GLU A 101 1.65 5.96 -3.56
N PHE A 102 2.01 6.83 -2.62
CA PHE A 102 1.35 8.09 -2.35
C PHE A 102 2.33 9.23 -2.54
N VAL A 103 1.89 10.27 -3.24
CA VAL A 103 2.53 11.58 -3.19
C VAL A 103 1.67 12.46 -2.30
N VAL A 104 2.29 13.00 -1.26
CA VAL A 104 1.61 13.75 -0.19
C VAL A 104 2.09 15.19 -0.22
N ALA A 105 1.17 16.12 -0.41
CA ALA A 105 1.40 17.55 -0.22
C ALA A 105 1.34 17.88 1.27
N LYS A 106 2.35 18.64 1.72
CA LYS A 106 2.48 19.13 3.10
C LYS A 106 1.96 20.56 3.20
N SER A 107 1.56 20.98 4.40
CA SER A 107 1.07 22.36 4.65
C SER A 107 2.09 23.44 4.33
N ASN A 108 3.39 23.14 4.43
CA ASN A 108 4.47 24.05 4.06
C ASN A 108 4.79 24.07 2.55
N GLY A 109 3.96 23.45 1.70
CA GLY A 109 4.15 23.37 0.26
C GLY A 109 5.11 22.27 -0.21
N ALA A 110 5.81 21.58 0.70
CA ALA A 110 6.67 20.46 0.33
C ALA A 110 5.86 19.25 -0.15
N ARG A 111 6.50 18.37 -0.92
CA ARG A 111 5.93 17.07 -1.32
C ARG A 111 6.76 15.94 -0.76
N ARG A 112 6.11 14.90 -0.23
CA ARG A 112 6.74 13.67 0.23
C ARG A 112 6.14 12.48 -0.49
N THR A 113 7.00 11.63 -1.03
CA THR A 113 6.58 10.38 -1.66
C THR A 113 6.76 9.23 -0.69
N PHE A 114 5.70 8.48 -0.47
CA PHE A 114 5.74 7.15 0.12
C PHE A 114 5.60 6.14 -1.02
N SER A 115 6.58 5.27 -1.22
CA SER A 115 6.53 4.25 -2.26
C SER A 115 7.02 2.92 -1.71
N ILE A 116 6.25 1.86 -1.92
CA ILE A 116 6.60 0.48 -1.61
C ILE A 116 6.12 -0.39 -2.75
N LYS A 117 7.04 -1.13 -3.37
CA LYS A 117 6.72 -2.00 -4.50
C LYS A 117 7.67 -3.18 -4.60
N ALA A 118 7.15 -4.31 -5.06
CA ALA A 118 7.94 -5.43 -5.54
C ALA A 118 8.74 -5.04 -6.80
N LYS A 119 9.78 -5.81 -7.10
CA LYS A 119 10.59 -5.62 -8.31
C LYS A 119 9.77 -5.92 -9.57
N ASP A 120 9.04 -7.03 -9.54
CA ASP A 120 8.23 -7.53 -10.65
C ASP A 120 6.76 -7.12 -10.54
N VAL A 121 6.52 -5.84 -10.80
CA VAL A 121 5.17 -5.27 -10.90
C VAL A 121 4.69 -5.18 -12.35
N GLY A 122 3.38 -5.21 -12.54
CA GLY A 122 2.72 -4.85 -13.80
C GLY A 122 2.64 -3.32 -13.97
N SER A 123 1.84 -2.86 -14.93
CA SER A 123 1.63 -1.42 -15.15
C SER A 123 0.92 -0.77 -13.97
N PRO A 124 1.34 0.44 -13.54
CA PRO A 124 0.64 1.17 -12.48
C PRO A 124 -0.79 1.50 -12.89
N VAL A 125 -1.68 1.46 -11.91
CA VAL A 125 -3.03 2.00 -12.01
C VAL A 125 -3.08 3.25 -11.13
N THR A 126 -3.37 4.39 -11.75
CA THR A 126 -3.62 5.65 -11.04
C THR A 126 -4.98 5.58 -10.37
N VAL A 127 -5.03 5.96 -9.09
CA VAL A 127 -6.26 6.08 -8.32
C VAL A 127 -6.69 7.55 -8.34
N ASP A 128 -7.97 7.79 -8.61
CA ASP A 128 -8.56 9.12 -8.45
C ASP A 128 -8.66 9.46 -6.97
N VAL A 129 -7.86 10.44 -6.53
CA VAL A 129 -7.71 10.81 -5.12
C VAL A 129 -8.73 11.85 -4.67
N LYS A 130 -9.55 12.41 -5.57
CA LYS A 130 -10.56 13.44 -5.24
C LYS A 130 -9.99 14.58 -4.39
N SER A 131 -10.46 14.82 -3.16
CA SER A 131 -9.92 15.85 -2.25
C SER A 131 -8.55 15.49 -1.65
N GLY A 132 -8.10 14.26 -1.83
CA GLY A 132 -6.86 13.73 -1.27
C GLY A 132 -6.98 13.25 0.18
N LYS A 133 -8.18 13.29 0.77
CA LYS A 133 -8.45 12.69 2.09
C LYS A 133 -9.00 11.26 1.89
N CYS A 134 -8.31 10.29 2.47
CA CYS A 134 -8.69 8.88 2.39
C CYS A 134 -9.46 8.47 3.65
N TYR A 135 -10.67 7.95 3.51
CA TYR A 135 -11.59 7.59 4.59
C TYR A 135 -11.82 6.09 4.71
N GLY A 136 -11.16 5.29 3.86
CA GLY A 136 -11.36 3.87 3.93
C GLY A 136 -10.46 3.07 3.02
N ILE A 137 -10.57 1.78 3.19
CA ILE A 137 -9.82 0.76 2.48
C ILE A 137 -10.78 -0.37 2.10
N VAL A 138 -10.59 -0.91 0.92
CA VAL A 138 -11.22 -2.15 0.47
C VAL A 138 -10.12 -3.10 0.04
N ALA A 139 -10.22 -4.36 0.44
CA ALA A 139 -9.21 -5.34 0.15
C ALA A 139 -9.80 -6.72 -0.12
N ARG A 140 -9.00 -7.55 -0.80
CA ARG A 140 -9.15 -9.00 -0.77
C ARG A 140 -7.86 -9.61 -0.25
N PHE A 141 -7.98 -10.61 0.62
CA PHE A 141 -6.81 -11.21 1.25
C PHE A 141 -7.05 -12.66 1.66
N ALA A 142 -5.95 -13.41 1.75
CA ALA A 142 -5.86 -14.69 2.44
C ALA A 142 -4.45 -14.81 3.02
N ASN A 143 -3.56 -15.54 2.33
CA ASN A 143 -2.15 -15.67 2.73
C ASN A 143 -1.33 -14.40 2.47
N GLU A 144 -1.82 -13.54 1.58
CA GLU A 144 -1.27 -12.25 1.19
C GLU A 144 -2.42 -11.31 0.78
N ILE A 145 -2.10 -10.05 0.48
CA ILE A 145 -3.07 -9.10 -0.06
C ILE A 145 -3.23 -9.36 -1.56
N ASP A 146 -4.39 -9.90 -1.94
CA ASP A 146 -4.74 -10.20 -3.33
C ASP A 146 -5.14 -8.93 -4.08
N GLN A 147 -5.88 -8.04 -3.42
CA GLN A 147 -6.44 -6.84 -4.01
C GLN A 147 -6.49 -5.71 -3.00
N LEU A 148 -6.27 -4.48 -3.47
CA LEU A 148 -6.32 -3.29 -2.63
C LEU A 148 -7.03 -2.13 -3.35
N GLY A 149 -7.75 -1.32 -2.58
CA GLY A 149 -8.33 -0.06 -3.00
C GLY A 149 -8.50 0.87 -1.82
N PHE A 150 -8.59 2.16 -2.12
CA PHE A 150 -8.74 3.21 -1.14
C PHE A 150 -10.01 3.99 -1.45
N TYR A 151 -10.67 4.47 -0.41
CA TYR A 151 -11.86 5.28 -0.52
C TYR A 151 -11.50 6.74 -0.26
N PHE A 152 -11.55 7.54 -1.32
CA PHE A 152 -11.30 8.98 -1.30
C PHE A 152 -12.61 9.74 -1.51
N ILE A 153 -12.77 10.87 -0.81
CA ILE A 153 -13.84 11.86 -1.03
C ILE A 153 -13.20 13.11 -1.59
#